data_AF-A0ABD3R7J7-F1
#
_entry.id   AF-A0ABD3R7J7-F1
#
_cell.length_a   1.000
_cell.length_b   1.000
_cell.length_c   1.000
_cell.angle_alpha   90.00
_cell.angle_beta   90.00
_cell.angle_gamma   90.00
#
_symmetry.space_group_name_H-M   'P 1'
#
loop_
_entity.id
_entity.type
_entity.pdbx_description
1 polymer ?
#
loop_
_entity_poly.entity_id
_entity_poly.type
_entity_poly.pdbx_seq_one_letter_code
_entity_poly.pdbx_strand_id
1 'polypeptide(L)'
;MSSREDCIIAQRDECDSMSAIFDEDFTLLCSDPVSYSIELSRPECHDYDYDNGNGNPSLPLCPGRRRPNVAHDYSENCPIRLSLVVSYPEMYPLVAPILRLVVPDDDVAERRGRILLHPVQERAVLDSAYDSIAGPGGPCVYGCVIAARDYVRRGGLVQAGLALLSDDCLARVLTYLVATVDDVEDACEAMPIFRGASMTNAVWRPMCRRRWGDKWGFRRRWERTNRDSRIRLDCSTNTNTNTNANDDNRQYWMRAYHAEEADAMRNAISREELGSMTFDIRYWFSSRSFRNQPDNMRDVLPTGLRESVGDVVFEGTGLVSARHRKLGSSKWVGLNCNGDEDDEGITRLVCSLDYTVHRTLNWGWELRSSEFVLRAMDKGDFDDQGNNHRYHDLWGDLIRGIVMQERPHWVQPTRFHDYNFREIPDDEDCKSMLSW
;
A
#
# COMPACT_ATOMS: atom_id res chain seq x y z
N MET A 1 51.14 -18.40 26.86
CA MET A 1 50.53 -17.37 27.73
C MET A 1 51.12 -16.05 27.25
N SER A 2 50.31 -15.14 26.70
CA SER A 2 50.80 -13.82 26.32
C SER A 2 51.30 -13.12 27.57
N SER A 3 52.48 -12.50 27.51
CA SER A 3 53.00 -11.72 28.63
C SER A 3 52.21 -10.42 28.75
N ARG A 4 52.19 -9.80 29.95
CA ARG A 4 51.62 -8.46 30.15
C ARG A 4 52.26 -7.43 29.22
N GLU A 5 53.54 -7.61 28.91
CA GLU A 5 54.29 -6.74 28.00
C GLU A 5 53.76 -6.82 26.57
N ASP A 6 53.43 -8.02 26.09
CA ASP A 6 52.79 -8.20 24.77
C ASP A 6 51.43 -7.51 24.69
N CYS A 7 50.66 -7.52 25.79
CA CYS A 7 49.37 -6.83 25.88
C CYS A 7 49.54 -5.31 25.78
N ILE A 8 50.54 -4.74 26.47
CA ILE A 8 50.84 -3.30 26.42
C ILE A 8 51.31 -2.88 25.02
N ILE A 9 52.15 -3.69 24.37
CA ILE A 9 52.59 -3.43 22.99
C ILE A 9 51.38 -3.43 22.05
N ALA A 10 50.52 -4.45 22.12
CA ALA A 10 49.32 -4.52 21.30
C ALA A 10 48.36 -3.35 21.52
N GLN A 11 48.19 -2.88 22.77
CA GLN A 11 47.37 -1.71 23.09
C GLN A 11 47.92 -0.43 22.46
N ARG A 12 49.25 -0.23 22.49
CA ARG A 12 49.89 0.94 21.88
C ARG A 12 49.82 0.89 20.36
N ASP A 13 50.14 -0.26 19.77
CA ASP A 13 50.10 -0.44 18.32
C ASP A 13 48.69 -0.20 17.77
N GLU A 14 47.64 -0.70 18.45
CA GLU A 14 46.26 -0.43 18.06
C GLU A 14 45.89 1.04 18.30
N CYS A 15 46.26 1.65 19.44
CA CYS A 15 46.01 3.07 19.72
C CYS A 15 46.63 4.00 18.67
N ASP A 16 47.90 3.77 18.31
CA ASP A 16 48.61 4.54 17.30
C ASP A 16 47.94 4.37 15.92
N SER A 17 47.54 3.14 15.59
CA SER A 17 46.78 2.87 14.36
C SER A 17 45.44 3.60 14.34
N MET A 18 44.70 3.60 15.44
CA MET A 18 43.41 4.30 15.54
C MET A 18 43.57 5.82 15.44
N SER A 19 44.63 6.39 16.03
CA SER A 19 44.95 7.82 15.90
C SER A 19 45.32 8.22 14.48
N ALA A 20 45.91 7.30 13.71
CA ALA A 20 46.25 7.53 12.31
C ALA A 20 45.04 7.35 11.36
N ILE A 21 44.14 6.41 11.67
CA ILE A 21 42.95 6.13 10.87
C ILE A 21 41.86 7.19 11.09
N PHE A 22 41.69 7.65 12.33
CA PHE A 22 40.65 8.61 12.74
C PHE A 22 41.27 9.91 13.22
N ASP A 23 42.24 10.45 12.48
CA ASP A 23 43.04 11.61 12.86
C ASP A 23 42.22 12.84 13.31
N GLU A 24 41.12 13.13 12.64
CA GLU A 24 40.26 14.26 12.98
C GLU A 24 39.20 13.97 14.06
N ASP A 25 38.89 12.69 14.30
CA ASP A 25 37.82 12.25 15.19
C ASP A 25 38.33 11.66 16.52
N PHE A 26 39.64 11.39 16.60
CA PHE A 26 40.31 10.75 17.73
C PHE A 26 40.74 11.79 18.78
N THR A 27 40.46 11.49 20.05
CA THR A 27 40.94 12.28 21.18
C THR A 27 41.47 11.35 22.28
N LEU A 28 42.76 11.47 22.60
CA LEU A 28 43.37 10.72 23.71
C LEU A 28 42.89 11.30 25.05
N LEU A 29 42.30 10.46 25.89
CA LEU A 29 41.78 10.86 27.21
C LEU A 29 42.78 10.55 28.33
N CYS A 30 43.41 9.38 28.28
CA CYS A 30 44.41 8.94 29.24
C CYS A 30 45.47 8.07 28.56
N SER A 31 46.74 8.20 28.95
CA SER A 31 47.84 7.39 28.43
C SER A 31 48.14 6.14 29.27
N ASP A 32 47.71 6.10 30.52
CA ASP A 32 47.94 4.95 31.43
C ASP A 32 46.86 4.87 32.54
N PRO A 33 45.89 3.93 32.46
CA PRO A 33 45.66 3.03 31.33
C PRO A 33 45.25 3.80 30.08
N VAL A 34 45.59 3.27 28.90
CA VAL A 34 45.28 3.90 27.62
C VAL A 34 43.76 3.96 27.43
N SER A 35 43.24 5.16 27.24
CA SER A 35 41.85 5.43 26.88
C SER A 35 41.73 6.63 25.94
N TYR A 36 40.80 6.54 25.00
CA TYR A 36 40.56 7.56 23.99
C TYR A 36 39.09 7.56 23.59
N SER A 37 38.66 8.61 22.89
CA SER A 37 37.33 8.71 22.31
C SER A 37 37.42 8.92 20.80
N ILE A 38 36.47 8.36 20.06
CA ILE A 38 36.31 8.58 18.61
C ILE A 38 34.91 9.09 18.32
N GLU A 39 34.78 10.21 17.61
CA GLU A 39 33.48 10.75 17.17
C GLU A 39 32.82 9.84 16.12
N LEU A 40 31.56 9.45 16.34
CA LEU A 40 30.78 8.57 15.48
C LEU A 40 29.95 9.35 14.44
N SER A 41 29.51 10.55 14.79
CA SER A 41 28.46 11.28 14.08
C SER A 41 28.94 12.14 12.92
N ARG A 42 30.26 12.20 12.65
CA ARG A 42 30.75 13.16 11.67
C ARG A 42 30.22 12.81 10.27
N PRO A 43 29.44 13.71 9.64
CA PRO A 43 29.07 13.51 8.24
C PRO A 43 30.38 13.50 7.47
N GLU A 44 30.71 12.37 6.86
CA GLU A 44 31.78 12.35 5.87
C GLU A 44 31.36 13.34 4.80
N CYS A 45 32.04 14.49 4.77
CA CYS A 45 31.97 15.41 3.65
C CYS A 45 32.68 14.69 2.51
N HIS A 46 32.01 13.70 1.95
CA HIS A 46 32.48 13.03 0.76
C HIS A 46 32.23 13.97 -0.40
N ASP A 47 33.17 14.89 -0.60
CA ASP A 47 33.46 15.58 -1.87
C ASP A 47 33.95 14.54 -2.89
N TYR A 48 33.16 13.50 -3.13
CA TYR A 48 33.28 12.77 -4.38
C TYR A 48 32.62 13.66 -5.42
N ASP A 49 33.43 14.52 -6.04
CA ASP A 49 33.22 14.96 -7.41
C ASP A 49 33.06 13.69 -8.27
N TYR A 50 31.84 13.16 -8.30
CA TYR A 50 31.42 12.18 -9.29
C TYR A 50 31.41 12.95 -10.62
N ASP A 51 32.57 12.93 -11.26
CA ASP A 51 32.75 13.38 -12.64
C ASP A 51 31.69 12.64 -13.48
N ASN A 52 30.67 13.40 -13.89
CA ASN A 52 29.52 12.95 -14.66
C ASN A 52 30.00 12.56 -16.07
N GLY A 53 30.57 11.36 -16.19
CA GLY A 53 31.03 10.80 -17.44
C GLY A 53 30.55 9.35 -17.60
N ASN A 54 29.59 9.16 -18.51
CA ASN A 54 29.13 7.89 -19.09
C ASN A 54 28.07 7.07 -18.31
N GLY A 55 26.82 7.43 -18.57
CA GLY A 55 25.96 6.65 -19.47
C GLY A 55 25.72 5.18 -19.12
N ASN A 56 24.59 4.92 -18.44
CA ASN A 56 23.66 3.86 -18.85
C ASN A 56 22.23 4.17 -18.37
N PRO A 57 21.19 3.75 -19.12
CA PRO A 57 19.84 4.27 -18.98
C PRO A 57 19.08 3.56 -17.86
N SER A 58 18.50 4.35 -16.97
CA SER A 58 17.52 3.89 -15.99
C SER A 58 16.20 3.52 -16.68
N LEU A 59 15.65 2.39 -16.26
CA LEU A 59 14.33 1.87 -16.63
C LEU A 59 13.22 2.86 -16.21
N PRO A 60 12.19 3.10 -17.04
CA PRO A 60 11.10 4.00 -16.69
C PRO A 60 10.05 3.22 -15.89
N LEU A 61 9.94 3.52 -14.59
CA LEU A 61 8.77 3.13 -13.80
C LEU A 61 8.00 4.38 -13.34
N CYS A 62 6.77 4.44 -13.86
CA CYS A 62 5.62 5.25 -13.47
C CYS A 62 5.60 6.76 -13.84
N PRO A 63 4.71 7.16 -14.77
CA PRO A 63 4.37 8.56 -14.98
C PRO A 63 3.31 9.00 -13.96
N GLY A 64 3.50 10.18 -13.35
CA GLY A 64 2.34 10.96 -12.88
C GLY A 64 2.24 11.31 -11.39
N ARG A 65 3.34 11.51 -10.66
CA ARG A 65 3.34 12.48 -9.56
C ARG A 65 4.65 13.26 -9.59
N ARG A 66 4.56 14.56 -9.92
CA ARG A 66 5.65 15.52 -9.71
C ARG A 66 5.99 15.52 -8.22
N ARG A 67 6.99 14.72 -7.81
CA ARG A 67 7.70 14.94 -6.56
C ARG A 67 8.46 16.25 -6.72
N PRO A 68 8.42 17.18 -5.75
CA PRO A 68 9.37 18.28 -5.77
C PRO A 68 10.77 17.67 -5.64
N ASN A 69 11.68 18.03 -6.55
CA ASN A 69 13.11 17.74 -6.46
C ASN A 69 13.67 18.50 -5.26
N VAL A 70 13.42 17.97 -4.07
CA VAL A 70 14.22 18.27 -2.90
C VAL A 70 15.01 17.00 -2.65
N ALA A 71 16.23 16.97 -3.16
CA ALA A 71 17.27 16.16 -2.54
C ALA A 71 17.43 16.74 -1.14
N HIS A 72 16.58 16.29 -0.20
CA HIS A 72 16.78 16.57 1.20
C HIS A 72 18.03 15.80 1.57
N ASP A 73 19.11 16.55 1.74
CA ASP A 73 20.32 16.07 2.36
C ASP A 73 19.98 15.72 3.81
N TYR A 74 19.50 14.49 4.04
CA TYR A 74 19.15 14.00 5.36
C TYR A 74 20.40 13.87 6.27
N SER A 75 21.61 14.07 5.72
CA SER A 75 22.89 14.12 6.41
C SER A 75 23.02 15.30 7.39
N GLU A 76 22.40 16.45 7.09
CA GLU A 76 22.58 17.67 7.90
C GLU A 76 21.81 17.67 9.23
N ASN A 77 20.94 16.67 9.48
CA ASN A 77 19.96 16.72 10.57
C ASN A 77 20.18 15.72 11.71
N CYS A 78 21.38 15.16 11.89
CA CYS A 78 21.70 14.49 13.15
C CYS A 78 22.48 15.45 14.08
N PRO A 79 21.81 16.30 14.88
CA PRO A 79 22.47 17.32 15.70
C PRO A 79 23.23 16.74 16.90
N ILE A 80 23.28 15.40 17.04
CA ILE A 80 23.84 14.74 18.21
C ILE A 80 25.25 14.27 17.85
N ARG A 81 26.25 15.01 18.34
CA ARG A 81 27.63 14.52 18.40
C ARG A 81 27.71 13.39 19.41
N LEU A 82 28.19 12.23 18.97
CA LEU A 82 28.36 11.04 19.79
C LEU A 82 29.80 10.59 19.68
N SER A 83 30.42 10.28 20.81
CA SER A 83 31.76 9.73 20.85
C SER A 83 31.75 8.36 21.52
N LEU A 84 32.42 7.40 20.91
CA LEU A 84 32.69 6.10 21.51
C LEU A 84 34.00 6.19 22.29
N VAL A 85 33.91 6.10 23.61
CA VAL A 85 35.05 6.02 24.51
C VAL A 85 35.50 4.57 24.62
N VAL A 86 36.77 4.34 24.33
CA VAL A 86 37.46 3.06 24.43
C VAL A 86 38.43 3.13 25.59
N SER A 87 38.39 2.12 26.46
CA SER A 87 39.36 1.97 27.54
C SER A 87 39.91 0.55 27.53
N TYR A 88 41.24 0.40 27.49
CA TYR A 88 41.89 -0.91 27.49
C TYR A 88 42.05 -1.45 28.91
N PRO A 89 41.49 -2.64 29.22
CA PRO A 89 41.89 -3.38 30.41
C PRO A 89 43.37 -3.80 30.34
N GLU A 90 44.01 -4.03 31.49
CA GLU A 90 45.43 -4.44 31.54
C GLU A 90 45.75 -5.67 30.69
N MET A 91 44.76 -6.55 30.48
CA MET A 91 44.89 -7.81 29.75
C MET A 91 44.36 -7.76 28.31
N TYR A 92 44.03 -6.59 27.75
CA TYR A 92 43.66 -6.46 26.34
C TYR A 92 44.85 -6.83 25.42
N PRO A 93 44.68 -7.62 24.34
CA PRO A 93 43.42 -8.07 23.72
C PRO A 93 42.88 -9.45 24.17
N LEU A 94 43.42 -10.02 25.26
CA LEU A 94 42.90 -11.27 25.81
C LEU A 94 41.51 -11.08 26.45
N VAL A 95 41.23 -9.88 26.93
CA VAL A 95 39.92 -9.44 27.44
C VAL A 95 39.39 -8.34 26.53
N ALA A 96 38.07 -8.31 26.29
CA ALA A 96 37.41 -7.29 25.47
C ALA A 96 37.63 -5.87 26.03
N PRO A 97 37.64 -4.84 25.16
CA PRO A 97 37.80 -3.46 25.61
C PRO A 97 36.53 -2.99 26.33
N ILE A 98 36.68 -1.98 27.19
CA ILE A 98 35.55 -1.32 27.83
C ILE A 98 35.09 -0.20 26.91
N LEU A 99 33.86 -0.29 26.42
CA LEU A 99 33.25 0.68 25.54
C LEU A 99 32.20 1.48 26.31
N ARG A 100 32.17 2.80 26.10
CA ARG A 100 31.14 3.70 26.65
C ARG A 100 30.78 4.74 25.61
N LEU A 101 29.53 5.16 25.57
CA LEU A 101 29.13 6.32 24.77
C LEU A 101 29.16 7.58 25.62
N VAL A 102 29.67 8.65 25.03
CA VAL A 102 29.63 9.98 25.62
C VAL A 102 29.03 10.93 24.61
N VAL A 103 28.05 11.70 25.05
CA VAL A 103 27.58 12.89 24.34
C VAL A 103 28.45 14.04 24.85
N PRO A 104 29.26 14.70 24.01
CA PRO A 104 30.09 15.82 24.44
C PRO A 104 29.21 16.87 25.14
N ASP A 105 29.59 17.26 26.36
CA ASP A 105 28.99 18.39 27.07
C ASP A 105 29.52 19.66 26.38
N ASP A 106 28.95 20.03 25.22
CA ASP A 106 29.23 21.34 24.65
C ASP A 106 28.66 22.39 25.62
N ASP A 107 29.52 23.31 26.08
CA ASP A 107 29.22 24.39 27.06
C ASP A 107 27.97 25.25 26.69
N VAL A 108 27.46 25.13 25.46
CA VAL A 108 26.26 25.81 24.97
C VAL A 108 24.95 25.11 25.39
N ALA A 109 25.00 23.83 25.79
CA ALA A 109 23.82 23.02 26.12
C ALA A 109 23.20 23.32 27.49
N GLU A 110 23.89 24.05 28.40
CA GLU A 110 23.30 24.45 29.69
C GLU A 110 22.04 25.32 29.54
N ARG A 111 21.85 25.98 28.39
CA ARG A 111 20.67 26.84 28.14
C ARG A 111 19.51 26.14 27.41
N ARG A 112 19.72 24.95 26.87
CA ARG A 112 18.70 24.19 26.12
C ARG A 112 18.85 22.71 26.45
N GLY A 113 18.22 22.29 27.55
CA GLY A 113 18.10 20.91 28.05
C GLY A 113 18.96 19.85 27.36
N ARG A 114 19.99 19.35 28.08
CA ARG A 114 20.89 18.28 27.63
C ARG A 114 20.13 17.18 26.89
N ILE A 115 20.47 16.96 25.61
CA ILE A 115 19.97 15.84 24.83
C ILE A 115 20.71 14.60 25.32
N LEU A 116 20.13 13.91 26.30
CA LEU A 116 20.64 12.63 26.76
C LEU A 116 20.07 11.52 25.88
N LEU A 117 20.94 10.67 25.35
CA LEU A 117 20.50 9.41 24.72
C LEU A 117 19.72 8.59 25.75
N HIS A 118 18.61 7.99 25.31
CA HIS A 118 17.91 7.05 26.17
C HIS A 118 18.78 5.80 26.41
N PRO A 119 18.78 5.17 27.60
CA PRO A 119 19.62 4.00 27.89
C PRO A 119 19.48 2.84 26.90
N VAL A 120 18.30 2.69 26.29
CA VAL A 120 18.06 1.68 25.23
C VAL A 120 18.80 2.03 23.93
N GLN A 121 18.87 3.31 23.56
CA GLN A 121 19.63 3.74 22.38
C GLN A 121 21.13 3.60 22.62
N GLU A 122 21.62 4.00 23.79
CA GLU A 122 23.01 3.80 24.20
C GLU A 122 23.39 2.31 24.13
N ARG A 123 22.57 1.46 24.75
CA ARG A 123 22.79 0.02 24.75
C ARG A 123 22.78 -0.56 23.34
N ALA A 124 21.88 -0.15 22.45
CA ALA A 124 21.80 -0.70 21.11
C ALA A 124 23.06 -0.39 20.27
N VAL A 125 23.63 0.80 20.41
CA VAL A 125 24.91 1.15 19.75
C VAL A 125 26.05 0.32 20.33
N LEU A 126 26.11 0.17 21.66
CA LEU A 126 27.14 -0.62 22.33
C LEU A 126 27.03 -2.10 21.98
N ASP A 127 25.83 -2.67 21.96
CA ASP A 127 25.58 -4.06 21.56
C ASP A 127 26.07 -4.27 20.11
N SER A 128 25.77 -3.35 19.18
CA SER A 128 26.30 -3.40 17.81
C SER A 128 27.84 -3.35 17.75
N ALA A 129 28.49 -2.60 18.63
CA ALA A 129 29.95 -2.54 18.71
C ALA A 129 30.52 -3.86 19.28
N TYR A 130 29.94 -4.37 20.36
CA TYR A 130 30.38 -5.59 21.03
C TYR A 130 30.18 -6.85 20.17
N ASP A 131 29.10 -6.92 19.40
CA ASP A 131 28.82 -8.03 18.48
C ASP A 131 29.85 -8.16 17.35
N SER A 132 30.61 -7.09 17.05
CA SER A 132 31.68 -7.11 16.05
C SER A 132 32.99 -7.76 16.54
N ILE A 133 33.11 -8.06 17.84
CA ILE A 133 34.32 -8.65 18.42
C ILE A 133 34.41 -10.13 18.03
N ALA A 134 35.29 -10.44 17.07
CA ALA A 134 35.45 -11.77 16.46
C ALA A 134 36.15 -12.83 17.36
N GLY A 135 35.95 -12.78 18.68
CA GLY A 135 36.55 -13.68 19.67
C GLY A 135 37.81 -13.11 20.36
N PRO A 136 38.26 -13.75 21.45
CA PRO A 136 39.38 -13.26 22.25
C PRO A 136 40.74 -13.46 21.56
N GLY A 137 41.70 -12.57 21.82
CA GLY A 137 43.11 -12.77 21.49
C GLY A 137 43.66 -11.96 20.32
N GLY A 138 42.90 -11.02 19.75
CA GLY A 138 43.38 -10.09 18.73
C GLY A 138 42.81 -8.68 18.89
N PRO A 139 43.49 -7.64 18.35
CA PRO A 139 42.96 -6.29 18.26
C PRO A 139 41.58 -6.29 17.57
N CYS A 140 40.65 -5.52 18.10
CA CYS A 140 39.24 -5.56 17.70
C CYS A 140 38.54 -4.20 17.75
N VAL A 141 39.19 -3.15 18.26
CA VAL A 141 38.53 -1.85 18.45
C VAL A 141 38.13 -1.22 17.12
N TYR A 142 38.95 -1.38 16.08
CA TYR A 142 38.61 -0.90 14.74
C TYR A 142 37.24 -1.45 14.29
N GLY A 143 37.00 -2.75 14.46
CA GLY A 143 35.71 -3.39 14.15
C GLY A 143 34.56 -2.79 14.96
N CYS A 144 34.76 -2.59 16.26
CA CYS A 144 33.77 -1.98 17.16
C CYS A 144 33.38 -0.56 16.72
N VAL A 145 34.38 0.26 16.37
CA VAL A 145 34.17 1.65 15.93
C VAL A 145 33.41 1.70 14.61
N ILE A 146 33.82 0.90 13.62
CA ILE A 146 33.13 0.82 12.32
C ILE A 146 31.68 0.33 12.50
N ALA A 147 31.46 -0.71 13.30
CA ALA A 147 30.11 -1.22 13.56
C ALA A 147 29.21 -0.17 14.23
N ALA A 148 29.71 0.54 15.25
CA ALA A 148 28.97 1.61 15.91
C ALA A 148 28.66 2.77 14.95
N ARG A 149 29.63 3.18 14.12
CA ARG A 149 29.48 4.25 13.14
C ARG A 149 28.44 3.88 12.07
N ASP A 150 28.52 2.67 11.54
CA ASP A 150 27.54 2.14 10.58
C ASP A 150 26.14 2.06 11.18
N TYR A 151 26.02 1.64 12.44
CA TYR A 151 24.74 1.61 13.14
C TYR A 151 24.11 3.00 13.24
N VAL A 152 24.89 4.01 13.65
CA VAL A 152 24.41 5.41 13.73
C VAL A 152 24.03 5.94 12.35
N ARG A 153 24.87 5.71 11.33
CA ARG A 153 24.64 6.17 9.94
C ARG A 153 23.39 5.60 9.32
N ARG A 154 23.07 4.34 9.59
CA ARG A 154 21.85 3.67 9.09
C ARG A 154 20.59 4.09 9.86
N GLY A 155 20.67 5.13 10.70
CA GLY A 155 19.55 5.61 11.51
C GLY A 155 19.22 4.71 12.70
N GLY A 156 20.17 3.87 13.15
CA GLY A 156 19.96 2.92 14.24
C GLY A 156 19.49 3.58 15.54
N LEU A 157 19.94 4.81 15.85
CA LEU A 157 19.47 5.58 17.00
C LEU A 157 17.97 5.88 16.95
N VAL A 158 17.46 6.24 15.77
CA VAL A 158 16.02 6.48 15.56
C VAL A 158 15.28 5.17 15.74
N GLN A 159 15.79 4.07 15.17
CA GLN A 159 15.18 2.73 15.32
C GLN A 159 15.13 2.28 16.78
N ALA A 160 16.21 2.45 17.55
CA ALA A 160 16.23 2.12 18.98
C ALA A 160 15.33 3.05 19.81
N GLY A 161 15.17 4.31 19.39
CA GLY A 161 14.19 5.22 19.98
C GLY A 161 12.75 4.78 19.70
N LEU A 162 12.47 4.34 18.47
CA LEU A 162 11.18 3.77 18.09
C LEU A 162 10.89 2.46 18.82
N ALA A 163 11.92 1.69 19.22
CA ALA A 163 11.77 0.47 20.02
C ALA A 163 11.19 0.72 21.43
N LEU A 164 11.18 1.98 21.88
CA LEU A 164 10.52 2.38 23.12
C LEU A 164 9.01 2.57 22.94
N LEU A 165 8.53 2.70 21.71
CA LEU A 165 7.12 2.83 21.42
C LEU A 165 6.46 1.46 21.51
N SER A 166 5.26 1.42 22.08
CA SER A 166 4.41 0.22 22.01
C SER A 166 4.01 -0.07 20.56
N ASP A 167 3.65 -1.33 20.28
CA ASP A 167 3.11 -1.74 18.97
C ASP A 167 1.94 -0.85 18.53
N ASP A 168 1.09 -0.40 19.47
CA ASP A 168 -0.04 0.50 19.19
C ASP A 168 0.44 1.89 18.71
N CYS A 169 1.51 2.42 19.29
CA CYS A 169 2.11 3.68 18.87
C CYS A 169 2.78 3.54 17.51
N LEU A 170 3.55 2.46 17.30
CA LEU A 170 4.17 2.14 16.01
C LEU A 170 3.10 1.97 14.92
N ALA A 171 1.99 1.30 15.22
CA ALA A 171 0.87 1.13 14.30
C ALA A 171 0.23 2.47 13.92
N ARG A 172 0.10 3.41 14.87
CA ARG A 172 -0.41 4.77 14.57
C ARG A 172 0.52 5.55 13.67
N VAL A 173 1.83 5.50 13.92
CA VAL A 173 2.85 6.11 13.06
C VAL A 173 2.75 5.51 11.66
N LEU A 174 2.74 4.18 11.56
CA LEU A 174 2.66 3.50 10.27
C LEU A 174 1.37 3.86 9.52
N THR A 175 0.21 3.89 10.20
CA THR A 175 -1.08 4.27 9.61
C THR A 175 -1.06 5.68 8.99
N TYR A 176 -0.29 6.59 9.58
CA TYR A 176 -0.11 7.95 9.06
C TYR A 176 0.77 7.98 7.81
N LEU A 177 1.82 7.16 7.78
CA LEU A 177 2.80 7.12 6.69
C LEU A 177 2.29 6.39 5.44
N VAL A 178 1.49 5.34 5.62
CA VAL A 178 1.12 4.42 4.54
C VAL A 178 -0.26 4.70 3.99
N ALA A 179 -0.43 4.61 2.67
CA ALA A 179 -1.73 4.69 1.98
C ALA A 179 -2.07 3.40 1.22
N THR A 180 -1.06 2.66 0.74
CA THR A 180 -1.20 1.39 0.01
C THR A 180 -0.52 0.23 0.75
N VAL A 181 -0.68 -1.00 0.23
CA VAL A 181 0.05 -2.17 0.73
C VAL A 181 1.55 -2.03 0.46
N ASP A 182 1.91 -1.58 -0.75
CA ASP A 182 3.29 -1.32 -1.14
C ASP A 182 3.97 -0.34 -0.17
N ASP A 183 3.26 0.73 0.26
CA ASP A 183 3.80 1.67 1.25
C ASP A 183 4.10 1.00 2.61
N VAL A 184 3.33 -0.03 2.99
CA VAL A 184 3.57 -0.82 4.22
C VAL A 184 4.82 -1.69 4.07
N GLU A 185 4.98 -2.33 2.92
CA GLU A 185 6.14 -3.17 2.61
C GLU A 185 7.41 -2.33 2.58
N ASP A 186 7.41 -1.22 1.84
CA ASP A 186 8.51 -0.24 1.77
C ASP A 186 8.90 0.27 3.16
N ALA A 187 7.90 0.62 3.99
CA ALA A 187 8.15 1.08 5.36
C ALA A 187 8.74 -0.02 6.26
N CYS A 188 8.32 -1.28 6.10
CA CYS A 188 8.85 -2.42 6.86
C CYS A 188 10.24 -2.86 6.37
N GLU A 189 10.56 -2.63 5.10
CA GLU A 189 11.89 -2.84 4.54
C GLU A 189 12.86 -1.78 5.06
N ALA A 190 12.47 -0.51 5.00
CA ALA A 190 13.26 0.61 5.49
C ALA A 190 13.44 0.59 7.02
N MET A 191 12.41 0.18 7.76
CA MET A 191 12.39 0.14 9.22
C MET A 191 11.80 -1.18 9.72
N PRO A 192 12.64 -2.23 9.91
CA PRO A 192 12.20 -3.56 10.32
C PRO A 192 11.39 -3.60 11.63
N ILE A 193 11.55 -2.60 12.50
CA ILE A 193 10.77 -2.46 13.73
C ILE A 193 9.26 -2.37 13.48
N PHE A 194 8.83 -1.89 12.31
CA PHE A 194 7.40 -1.84 11.98
C PHE A 194 6.79 -3.20 11.65
N ARG A 195 7.57 -4.28 11.43
CA ARG A 195 7.03 -5.59 11.02
C ARG A 195 5.99 -6.16 11.97
N GLY A 196 6.17 -5.99 13.28
CA GLY A 196 5.17 -6.44 14.27
C GLY A 196 3.90 -5.58 14.22
N ALA A 197 4.08 -4.26 14.21
CA ALA A 197 2.99 -3.30 14.19
C ALA A 197 2.19 -3.32 12.87
N SER A 198 2.85 -3.59 11.74
CA SER A 198 2.25 -3.62 10.41
C SER A 198 1.23 -4.74 10.26
N MET A 199 1.34 -5.81 11.04
CA MET A 199 0.39 -6.92 11.02
C MET A 199 -0.86 -6.66 11.87
N THR A 200 -0.93 -5.53 12.58
CA THR A 200 -2.01 -5.27 13.53
C THR A 200 -3.26 -4.69 12.87
N ASN A 201 -4.42 -5.02 13.45
CA ASN A 201 -5.70 -4.41 13.09
C ASN A 201 -5.72 -2.86 13.18
N ALA A 202 -4.83 -2.25 13.97
CA ALA A 202 -4.72 -0.80 14.10
C ALA A 202 -4.27 -0.14 12.78
N VAL A 203 -3.45 -0.83 11.98
CA VAL A 203 -2.99 -0.37 10.66
C VAL A 203 -4.01 -0.71 9.58
N TRP A 204 -4.41 -1.97 9.53
CA TRP A 204 -5.22 -2.48 8.43
C TRP A 204 -6.67 -1.98 8.43
N ARG A 205 -7.29 -1.76 9.59
CA ARG A 205 -8.67 -1.27 9.63
C ARG A 205 -8.81 0.12 9.00
N PRO A 206 -7.99 1.14 9.34
CA PRO A 206 -7.97 2.41 8.61
C PRO A 206 -7.61 2.28 7.12
N MET A 207 -6.70 1.39 6.76
CA MET A 207 -6.36 1.13 5.35
C MET A 207 -7.55 0.58 4.57
N CYS A 208 -8.21 -0.48 5.08
CA CYS A 208 -9.46 -1.00 4.53
C CYS A 208 -10.50 0.12 4.37
N ARG A 209 -10.66 1.00 5.37
CA ARG A 209 -11.61 2.11 5.28
C ARG A 209 -11.30 3.06 4.12
N ARG A 210 -10.03 3.40 3.92
CA ARG A 210 -9.58 4.28 2.83
C ARG A 210 -9.72 3.61 1.48
N ARG A 211 -9.27 2.36 1.36
CA ARG A 211 -9.26 1.59 0.11
C ARG A 211 -10.66 1.15 -0.33
N TRP A 212 -11.52 0.78 0.62
CA TRP A 212 -12.86 0.28 0.32
C TRP A 212 -13.93 1.38 0.29
N GLY A 213 -13.66 2.57 0.82
CA GLY A 213 -14.68 3.61 1.05
C GLY A 213 -15.36 4.17 -0.20
N ASP A 214 -14.72 4.01 -1.36
CA ASP A 214 -15.23 4.34 -2.69
C ASP A 214 -15.74 3.12 -3.47
N LYS A 215 -15.62 1.91 -2.90
CA LYS A 215 -15.98 0.66 -3.57
C LYS A 215 -17.43 0.28 -3.33
N TRP A 216 -18.07 -0.29 -4.35
CA TRP A 216 -19.42 -0.83 -4.33
C TRP A 216 -19.61 -1.80 -3.18
N GLY A 217 -20.65 -1.65 -2.36
CA GLY A 217 -20.93 -2.53 -1.23
C GLY A 217 -20.10 -2.24 0.02
N PHE A 218 -19.38 -1.11 0.06
CA PHE A 218 -18.52 -0.72 1.18
C PHE A 218 -19.20 -0.89 2.53
N ARG A 219 -20.40 -0.29 2.70
CA ARG A 219 -21.11 -0.28 3.99
C ARG A 219 -21.39 -1.69 4.49
N ARG A 220 -21.94 -2.56 3.62
CA ARG A 220 -22.28 -3.95 3.97
C ARG A 220 -21.04 -4.76 4.31
N ARG A 221 -19.98 -4.64 3.51
CA ARG A 221 -18.70 -5.30 3.79
C ARG A 221 -18.11 -4.82 5.11
N TRP A 222 -18.00 -3.51 5.28
CA TRP A 222 -17.48 -2.89 6.48
C TRP A 222 -18.23 -3.33 7.74
N GLU A 223 -19.55 -3.35 7.72
CA GLU A 223 -20.37 -3.81 8.84
C GLU A 223 -20.19 -5.31 9.13
N ARG A 224 -20.13 -6.15 8.09
CA ARG A 224 -19.85 -7.59 8.21
C ARG A 224 -18.48 -7.83 8.85
N THR A 225 -17.43 -7.23 8.29
CA THR A 225 -16.05 -7.34 8.78
C THR A 225 -15.93 -6.81 10.22
N ASN A 226 -16.59 -5.70 10.57
CA ASN A 226 -16.62 -5.22 11.96
C ASN A 226 -17.33 -6.22 12.89
N ARG A 227 -18.48 -6.79 12.49
CA ARG A 227 -19.21 -7.78 13.27
C ARG A 227 -18.35 -9.02 13.53
N ASP A 228 -17.76 -9.56 12.47
CA ASP A 228 -16.91 -10.75 12.54
C ASP A 228 -15.67 -10.50 13.40
N SER A 229 -15.05 -9.31 13.28
CA SER A 229 -13.90 -8.92 14.12
C SER A 229 -14.25 -8.87 15.61
N ARG A 230 -15.47 -8.41 15.96
CA ARG A 230 -15.95 -8.34 17.35
C ARG A 230 -16.23 -9.72 17.91
N ILE A 231 -16.96 -10.55 17.16
CA ILE A 231 -17.26 -11.93 17.54
C ILE A 231 -15.95 -12.69 17.85
N ARG A 232 -14.93 -12.52 17.01
CA ARG A 232 -13.62 -13.14 17.22
C ARG A 232 -12.89 -12.62 18.46
N LEU A 233 -12.97 -11.33 18.76
CA LEU A 233 -12.41 -10.75 19.99
C LEU A 233 -13.09 -11.35 21.23
N ASP A 234 -14.42 -11.41 21.23
CA ASP A 234 -15.22 -11.89 22.36
C ASP A 234 -15.01 -13.39 22.62
N CYS A 235 -14.79 -14.19 21.57
CA CYS A 235 -14.45 -15.61 21.71
C CYS A 235 -13.04 -15.84 22.28
N SER A 236 -12.10 -14.92 22.05
CA SER A 236 -10.70 -15.05 22.46
C SER A 236 -10.49 -14.88 23.96
N THR A 237 -11.35 -14.10 24.63
CA THR A 237 -11.21 -13.80 26.06
C THR A 237 -11.55 -14.98 26.98
N ASN A 238 -12.20 -16.03 26.48
CA ASN A 238 -12.66 -17.17 27.28
C ASN A 238 -11.79 -18.43 27.17
N THR A 239 -10.81 -18.47 26.26
CA THR A 239 -9.98 -19.66 25.98
C THR A 239 -8.51 -19.40 26.30
N ASN A 240 -8.14 -19.69 27.56
CA ASN A 240 -6.83 -19.40 28.15
C ASN A 240 -5.62 -20.20 27.58
N THR A 241 -5.71 -20.87 26.43
CA THR A 241 -4.74 -21.95 26.10
C THR A 241 -4.16 -21.99 24.69
N ASN A 242 -4.32 -20.98 23.81
CA ASN A 242 -3.65 -21.03 22.50
C ASN A 242 -3.09 -19.68 22.05
N THR A 243 -1.76 -19.55 22.05
CA THR A 243 -1.02 -18.40 21.49
C THR A 243 -1.38 -18.13 20.02
N ASN A 244 -1.64 -19.19 19.25
CA ASN A 244 -1.98 -19.08 17.81
C ASN A 244 -3.32 -18.37 17.55
N ALA A 245 -4.28 -18.46 18.47
CA ALA A 245 -5.58 -17.80 18.31
C ALA A 245 -5.49 -16.27 18.46
N ASN A 246 -4.51 -15.80 19.24
CA ASN A 246 -4.28 -14.36 19.42
C ASN A 246 -3.67 -13.71 18.17
N ASP A 247 -2.77 -14.41 17.48
CA ASP A 247 -2.16 -13.89 16.25
C ASP A 247 -3.18 -13.83 15.10
N ASP A 248 -4.04 -14.84 14.99
CA ASP A 248 -5.15 -14.87 14.04
C ASP A 248 -6.11 -13.68 14.21
N ASN A 249 -6.36 -13.28 15.44
CA ASN A 249 -7.21 -12.14 15.75
C ASN A 249 -6.50 -10.81 15.49
N ARG A 250 -5.20 -10.71 15.78
CA ARG A 250 -4.40 -9.51 15.51
C ARG A 250 -4.30 -9.16 14.03
N GLN A 251 -4.34 -10.17 13.16
CA GLN A 251 -4.18 -10.07 11.70
C GLN A 251 -5.51 -10.11 10.92
N TYR A 252 -6.66 -10.10 11.59
CA TYR A 252 -7.95 -10.29 10.93
C TYR A 252 -8.21 -9.28 9.80
N TRP A 253 -7.97 -7.99 10.04
CA TRP A 253 -8.23 -6.95 9.04
C TRP A 253 -7.28 -7.04 7.84
N MET A 254 -6.04 -7.49 8.03
CA MET A 254 -5.10 -7.77 6.94
C MET A 254 -5.63 -8.90 6.06
N ARG A 255 -6.09 -10.01 6.64
CA ARG A 255 -6.66 -11.13 5.89
C ARG A 255 -7.94 -10.72 5.16
N ALA A 256 -8.81 -9.95 5.82
CA ALA A 256 -10.00 -9.40 5.19
C ALA A 256 -9.66 -8.49 4.01
N TYR A 257 -8.62 -7.66 4.13
CA TYR A 257 -8.08 -6.86 3.03
C TYR A 257 -7.74 -7.72 1.81
N HIS A 258 -6.85 -8.70 1.98
CA HIS A 258 -6.41 -9.54 0.87
C HIS A 258 -7.53 -10.39 0.28
N ALA A 259 -8.44 -10.90 1.11
CA ALA A 259 -9.60 -11.67 0.63
C ALA A 259 -10.51 -10.82 -0.26
N GLU A 260 -10.77 -9.57 0.11
CA GLU A 260 -11.61 -8.66 -0.67
C GLU A 260 -10.91 -8.15 -1.93
N GLU A 261 -9.59 -7.90 -1.91
CA GLU A 261 -8.83 -7.61 -3.13
C GLU A 261 -8.82 -8.82 -4.09
N ALA A 262 -8.68 -10.03 -3.57
CA ALA A 262 -8.76 -11.24 -4.39
C ALA A 262 -10.16 -11.44 -5.00
N ASP A 263 -11.23 -11.22 -4.21
CA ASP A 263 -12.60 -11.24 -4.73
C ASP A 263 -12.83 -10.17 -5.81
N ALA A 264 -12.24 -8.99 -5.64
CA ALA A 264 -12.32 -7.92 -6.62
C ALA A 264 -11.64 -8.22 -7.96
N MET A 265 -10.77 -9.25 -8.02
CA MET A 265 -10.13 -9.70 -9.26
C MET A 265 -10.91 -10.83 -9.96
N ARG A 266 -12.01 -11.31 -9.37
CA ARG A 266 -12.82 -12.40 -9.93
C ARG A 266 -13.66 -11.91 -11.11
N ASN A 267 -13.70 -12.71 -12.18
CA ASN A 267 -14.47 -12.45 -13.41
C ASN A 267 -15.75 -13.29 -13.54
N ALA A 268 -16.21 -13.90 -12.46
CA ALA A 268 -17.41 -14.73 -12.41
C ALA A 268 -18.30 -14.31 -11.23
N ILE A 269 -19.59 -14.12 -11.50
CA ILE A 269 -20.61 -13.80 -10.50
C ILE A 269 -21.38 -15.07 -10.12
N SER A 270 -21.61 -15.31 -8.82
CA SER A 270 -22.44 -16.44 -8.39
C SER A 270 -23.93 -16.19 -8.65
N ARG A 271 -24.73 -17.25 -8.71
CA ARG A 271 -26.19 -17.13 -8.83
C ARG A 271 -26.80 -16.38 -7.65
N GLU A 272 -26.35 -16.63 -6.41
CA GLU A 272 -26.84 -15.90 -5.24
C GLU A 272 -26.45 -14.42 -5.28
N GLU A 273 -25.22 -14.11 -5.70
CA GLU A 273 -24.75 -12.73 -5.87
C GLU A 273 -25.62 -11.99 -6.87
N LEU A 274 -25.82 -12.56 -8.06
CA LEU A 274 -26.65 -12.01 -9.12
C LEU A 274 -28.07 -11.73 -8.64
N GLY A 275 -28.68 -12.69 -7.92
CA GLY A 275 -30.04 -12.55 -7.38
C GLY A 275 -30.18 -11.56 -6.22
N SER A 276 -29.09 -11.29 -5.49
CA SER A 276 -29.07 -10.35 -4.37
C SER A 276 -28.92 -8.87 -4.79
N MET A 277 -28.52 -8.65 -6.04
CA MET A 277 -28.16 -7.34 -6.57
C MET A 277 -29.31 -6.68 -7.31
N THR A 278 -29.14 -5.39 -7.62
CA THR A 278 -30.05 -4.66 -8.50
C THR A 278 -29.19 -3.89 -9.48
N PHE A 279 -29.54 -3.95 -10.76
CA PHE A 279 -28.74 -3.41 -11.84
C PHE A 279 -29.46 -2.24 -12.49
N ASP A 280 -28.74 -1.17 -12.82
CA ASP A 280 -29.23 -0.18 -13.77
C ASP A 280 -28.97 -0.73 -15.18
N ILE A 281 -30.02 -0.83 -16.00
CA ILE A 281 -29.89 -1.27 -17.40
C ILE A 281 -29.91 -0.06 -18.33
N ARG A 282 -28.96 -0.03 -19.26
CA ARG A 282 -28.91 0.98 -20.33
C ARG A 282 -28.71 0.32 -21.68
N TYR A 283 -29.20 0.98 -22.73
CA TYR A 283 -28.89 0.58 -24.10
C TYR A 283 -27.41 0.88 -24.38
N TRP A 284 -26.68 -0.15 -24.81
CA TRP A 284 -25.29 -0.06 -25.21
C TRP A 284 -25.19 0.51 -26.64
N PHE A 285 -24.76 -0.30 -27.59
CA PHE A 285 -24.91 -0.11 -29.02
C PHE A 285 -25.74 -1.26 -29.54
N SER A 286 -26.61 -1.06 -30.53
CA SER A 286 -27.32 -2.16 -31.18
C SER A 286 -26.66 -2.46 -32.51
N SER A 287 -26.05 -3.64 -32.62
CA SER A 287 -25.47 -4.14 -33.88
C SER A 287 -26.53 -4.19 -35.00
N ARG A 288 -27.77 -4.49 -34.65
CA ARG A 288 -28.92 -4.43 -35.57
C ARG A 288 -29.22 -3.00 -36.01
N SER A 289 -29.14 -2.02 -35.11
CA SER A 289 -29.32 -0.61 -35.46
C SER A 289 -28.20 -0.14 -36.38
N PHE A 290 -26.96 -0.56 -36.13
CA PHE A 290 -25.82 -0.28 -37.01
C PHE A 290 -26.00 -0.83 -38.42
N ARG A 291 -26.33 -2.13 -38.55
CA ARG A 291 -26.50 -2.78 -39.88
C ARG A 291 -27.60 -2.15 -40.73
N ASN A 292 -28.60 -1.53 -40.10
CA ASN A 292 -29.74 -0.92 -40.79
C ASN A 292 -29.61 0.60 -40.89
N GLN A 293 -28.45 1.18 -40.57
CA GLN A 293 -28.22 2.60 -40.72
C GLN A 293 -28.10 2.99 -42.21
N PRO A 294 -28.69 4.13 -42.61
CA PRO A 294 -28.46 4.68 -43.94
C PRO A 294 -26.97 5.02 -44.11
N ASP A 295 -26.47 5.01 -45.35
CA ASP A 295 -25.02 5.12 -45.62
C ASP A 295 -24.35 6.38 -45.03
N ASN A 296 -25.12 7.46 -44.86
CA ASN A 296 -24.67 8.70 -44.23
C ASN A 296 -24.55 8.63 -42.68
N MET A 297 -24.85 7.48 -42.07
CA MET A 297 -24.76 7.22 -40.63
C MET A 297 -23.71 6.17 -40.26
N ARG A 298 -22.97 5.61 -41.22
CA ARG A 298 -22.03 4.50 -40.98
C ARG A 298 -20.94 4.80 -39.94
N ASP A 299 -20.63 6.08 -39.71
CA ASP A 299 -19.59 6.47 -38.75
C ASP A 299 -20.14 6.71 -37.34
N VAL A 300 -21.44 6.46 -37.12
CA VAL A 300 -22.16 6.99 -35.96
C VAL A 300 -23.11 5.98 -35.31
N LEU A 301 -22.85 5.58 -34.07
CA LEU A 301 -23.70 4.66 -33.31
C LEU A 301 -24.57 5.36 -32.27
N PRO A 302 -25.91 5.21 -32.30
CA PRO A 302 -26.77 5.67 -31.22
C PRO A 302 -26.53 4.79 -29.99
N THR A 303 -26.43 5.44 -28.82
CA THR A 303 -26.38 4.77 -27.53
C THR A 303 -27.38 5.40 -26.55
N GLY A 304 -27.99 4.56 -25.72
CA GLY A 304 -28.86 5.00 -24.63
C GLY A 304 -28.14 5.10 -23.30
N LEU A 305 -26.80 5.07 -23.26
CA LEU A 305 -26.01 5.15 -22.02
C LEU A 305 -26.31 6.37 -21.14
N ARG A 306 -26.98 7.42 -21.64
CA ARG A 306 -27.41 8.58 -20.82
C ARG A 306 -28.72 8.35 -20.09
N GLU A 307 -29.57 7.47 -20.59
CA GLU A 307 -30.89 7.22 -20.02
C GLU A 307 -30.93 5.82 -19.41
N SER A 308 -31.28 5.76 -18.12
CA SER A 308 -31.67 4.49 -17.51
C SER A 308 -32.94 3.97 -18.20
N VAL A 309 -32.90 2.71 -18.63
CA VAL A 309 -34.08 1.99 -19.15
C VAL A 309 -34.93 1.51 -17.96
N GLY A 310 -34.27 1.12 -16.88
CA GLY A 310 -34.92 0.70 -15.64
C GLY A 310 -33.98 -0.03 -14.69
N ASP A 311 -34.55 -0.41 -13.56
CA ASP A 311 -33.85 -1.20 -12.55
C ASP A 311 -34.18 -2.69 -12.75
N VAL A 312 -33.17 -3.54 -12.74
CA VAL A 312 -33.27 -4.98 -13.01
C VAL A 312 -32.88 -5.77 -11.78
N VAL A 313 -33.70 -6.75 -11.43
CA VAL A 313 -33.44 -7.74 -10.37
C VAL A 313 -33.53 -9.13 -10.98
N PHE A 314 -32.54 -9.96 -10.71
CA PHE A 314 -32.55 -11.37 -11.08
C PHE A 314 -33.21 -12.17 -9.96
N GLU A 315 -34.18 -13.01 -10.30
CA GLU A 315 -34.77 -13.98 -9.38
C GLU A 315 -33.88 -15.23 -9.36
N GLY A 316 -33.81 -15.93 -8.23
CA GLY A 316 -32.96 -17.13 -8.08
C GLY A 316 -33.30 -18.28 -9.02
N THR A 317 -34.46 -18.23 -9.69
CA THR A 317 -34.90 -19.14 -10.76
C THR A 317 -34.29 -18.79 -12.13
N GLY A 318 -33.51 -17.71 -12.20
CA GLY A 318 -33.02 -17.17 -13.46
C GLY A 318 -34.00 -16.26 -14.18
N LEU A 319 -35.20 -16.01 -13.65
CA LEU A 319 -36.14 -15.02 -14.17
C LEU A 319 -35.65 -13.60 -13.89
N VAL A 320 -36.03 -12.65 -14.74
CA VAL A 320 -35.62 -11.25 -14.58
C VAL A 320 -36.82 -10.32 -14.47
N SER A 321 -36.81 -9.54 -13.40
CA SER A 321 -37.79 -8.49 -13.13
C SER A 321 -37.17 -7.14 -13.47
N ALA A 322 -37.72 -6.45 -14.47
CA ALA A 322 -37.30 -5.12 -14.87
C ALA A 322 -38.42 -4.11 -14.56
N ARG A 323 -38.10 -3.09 -13.75
CA ARG A 323 -39.02 -1.99 -13.48
C ARG A 323 -38.74 -0.84 -14.44
N HIS A 324 -39.50 -0.77 -15.53
CA HIS A 324 -39.35 0.29 -16.54
C HIS A 324 -39.92 1.62 -16.02
N ARG A 325 -39.06 2.63 -15.78
CA ARG A 325 -39.47 3.90 -15.16
C ARG A 325 -40.42 4.73 -16.02
N LYS A 326 -40.31 4.69 -17.36
CA LYS A 326 -41.11 5.52 -18.28
C LYS A 326 -42.45 4.92 -18.76
N LEU A 327 -42.76 3.64 -18.50
CA LEU A 327 -43.87 2.94 -19.20
C LEU A 327 -45.04 2.50 -18.32
N GLY A 328 -45.00 2.70 -17.00
CA GLY A 328 -46.11 2.36 -16.08
C GLY A 328 -46.57 0.88 -16.09
N SER A 329 -45.95 0.05 -16.92
CA SER A 329 -46.26 -1.35 -17.16
C SER A 329 -44.97 -2.14 -17.05
N SER A 330 -44.98 -3.18 -16.23
CA SER A 330 -43.87 -4.13 -16.07
C SER A 330 -43.72 -4.91 -17.37
N LYS A 331 -42.96 -4.40 -18.32
CA LYS A 331 -42.48 -5.22 -19.44
C LYS A 331 -41.36 -6.11 -18.90
N TRP A 332 -41.63 -7.39 -18.89
CA TRP A 332 -40.68 -8.42 -18.50
C TRP A 332 -39.68 -8.62 -19.63
N VAL A 333 -38.41 -8.37 -19.36
CA VAL A 333 -37.33 -8.88 -20.20
C VAL A 333 -36.96 -10.22 -19.58
N GLY A 334 -37.47 -11.31 -20.17
CA GLY A 334 -37.10 -12.65 -19.75
C GLY A 334 -35.65 -12.93 -20.15
N LEU A 335 -34.73 -12.72 -19.23
CA LEU A 335 -33.44 -13.39 -19.27
C LEU A 335 -33.70 -14.79 -18.73
N ASN A 336 -33.38 -15.84 -19.47
CA ASN A 336 -33.52 -17.22 -19.01
C ASN A 336 -32.14 -17.67 -18.54
N CYS A 337 -31.90 -17.75 -17.24
CA CYS A 337 -30.58 -18.11 -16.70
C CYS A 337 -30.49 -19.62 -16.46
N ASN A 338 -30.89 -20.45 -17.42
CA ASN A 338 -30.66 -21.89 -17.38
C ASN A 338 -29.25 -22.19 -17.91
N GLY A 339 -28.24 -21.78 -17.15
CA GLY A 339 -26.88 -22.27 -17.35
C GLY A 339 -26.69 -23.52 -16.51
N ASP A 340 -26.20 -24.60 -17.14
CA ASP A 340 -25.53 -25.67 -16.40
C ASP A 340 -24.33 -25.03 -15.68
N GLU A 341 -24.24 -25.21 -14.36
CA GLU A 341 -23.00 -24.94 -13.64
C GLU A 341 -21.96 -25.90 -14.19
N ASP A 342 -20.88 -25.38 -14.73
CA ASP A 342 -19.70 -26.19 -14.98
C ASP A 342 -19.06 -26.61 -13.64
N ASP A 343 -18.17 -27.60 -13.66
CA ASP A 343 -17.48 -28.12 -12.46
C ASP A 343 -16.68 -27.03 -11.70
N GLU A 344 -16.56 -25.81 -12.25
CA GLU A 344 -15.91 -24.64 -11.68
C GLU A 344 -16.87 -23.64 -11.02
N GLY A 345 -18.19 -23.89 -11.06
CA GLY A 345 -19.21 -23.02 -10.45
C GLY A 345 -19.44 -21.71 -11.21
N ILE A 346 -19.06 -21.64 -12.48
CA ILE A 346 -19.25 -20.45 -13.32
C ILE A 346 -20.60 -20.56 -14.01
N THR A 347 -21.55 -19.68 -13.63
CA THR A 347 -22.85 -19.63 -14.30
C THR A 347 -22.71 -18.94 -15.66
N ARG A 348 -22.72 -19.72 -16.75
CA ARG A 348 -22.93 -19.17 -18.11
C ARG A 348 -24.40 -18.81 -18.30
N LEU A 349 -24.69 -17.52 -18.44
CA LEU A 349 -26.04 -17.01 -18.66
C LEU A 349 -26.48 -17.27 -20.10
N VAL A 350 -27.24 -18.34 -20.35
CA VAL A 350 -27.82 -18.65 -21.68
C VAL A 350 -29.12 -17.87 -21.89
N CYS A 351 -29.00 -16.56 -22.08
CA CYS A 351 -30.11 -15.73 -22.53
C CYS A 351 -30.14 -15.69 -24.07
N SER A 352 -31.21 -15.20 -24.70
CA SER A 352 -31.18 -14.90 -26.15
C SER A 352 -30.14 -13.83 -26.52
N LEU A 353 -29.52 -13.21 -25.49
CA LEU A 353 -28.41 -12.29 -25.56
C LEU A 353 -27.31 -12.85 -24.67
N ASP A 354 -26.15 -13.17 -25.25
CA ASP A 354 -24.98 -13.57 -24.46
C ASP A 354 -24.48 -12.36 -23.65
N TYR A 355 -24.32 -12.54 -22.34
CA TYR A 355 -23.73 -11.55 -21.46
C TYR A 355 -22.30 -11.94 -21.08
N THR A 356 -21.36 -11.02 -21.28
CA THR A 356 -20.05 -11.08 -20.66
C THR A 356 -20.13 -10.42 -19.28
N VAL A 357 -19.59 -11.10 -18.27
CA VAL A 357 -19.57 -10.64 -16.88
C VAL A 357 -18.16 -10.19 -16.55
N HIS A 358 -18.02 -9.03 -15.91
CA HIS A 358 -16.73 -8.60 -15.37
C HIS A 358 -16.89 -7.73 -14.13
N ARG A 359 -15.82 -7.65 -13.35
CA ARG A 359 -15.73 -6.76 -12.20
C ARG A 359 -15.24 -5.38 -12.65
N THR A 360 -15.85 -4.32 -12.16
CA THR A 360 -15.44 -2.94 -12.42
C THR A 360 -14.40 -2.46 -11.40
N LEU A 361 -13.70 -1.35 -11.69
CA LEU A 361 -12.66 -0.77 -10.81
C LEU A 361 -13.20 -0.32 -9.43
N ASN A 362 -14.51 -0.06 -9.32
CA ASN A 362 -15.18 0.21 -8.06
C ASN A 362 -15.69 -1.06 -7.37
N TRP A 363 -15.32 -2.26 -7.84
CA TRP A 363 -15.76 -3.56 -7.32
C TRP A 363 -17.26 -3.85 -7.48
N GLY A 364 -17.93 -3.13 -8.38
CA GLY A 364 -19.26 -3.48 -8.84
C GLY A 364 -19.19 -4.61 -9.88
N TRP A 365 -20.36 -5.12 -10.23
CA TRP A 365 -20.52 -6.04 -11.34
C TRP A 365 -21.07 -5.33 -12.56
N GLU A 366 -20.57 -5.73 -13.72
CA GLU A 366 -21.08 -5.32 -15.00
C GLU A 366 -21.38 -6.53 -15.88
N LEU A 367 -22.56 -6.50 -16.52
CA LEU A 367 -22.96 -7.48 -17.51
C LEU A 367 -23.14 -6.73 -18.84
N ARG A 368 -22.39 -7.13 -19.86
CA ARG A 368 -22.49 -6.56 -21.22
C ARG A 368 -23.04 -7.58 -22.19
N SER A 369 -24.02 -7.19 -22.97
CA SER A 369 -24.46 -7.90 -24.17
C SER A 369 -24.25 -7.02 -25.40
N SER A 370 -24.54 -7.57 -26.58
CA SER A 370 -24.53 -6.85 -27.85
C SER A 370 -25.55 -5.73 -27.98
N GLU A 371 -26.46 -5.54 -27.01
CA GLU A 371 -27.50 -4.49 -27.04
C GLU A 371 -27.64 -3.71 -25.73
N PHE A 372 -27.31 -4.35 -24.59
CA PHE A 372 -27.51 -3.79 -23.26
C PHE A 372 -26.26 -3.90 -22.41
N VAL A 373 -26.09 -2.93 -21.52
CA VAL A 373 -25.15 -2.99 -20.41
C VAL A 373 -25.90 -2.82 -19.10
N LEU A 374 -25.57 -3.64 -18.12
CA LEU A 374 -26.14 -3.64 -16.79
C LEU A 374 -25.02 -3.41 -15.78
N ARG A 375 -25.18 -2.44 -14.88
CA ARG A 375 -24.24 -2.21 -13.77
C ARG A 375 -24.91 -2.33 -12.42
N ALA A 376 -24.28 -3.07 -11.52
CA ALA A 376 -24.78 -3.26 -10.17
C ALA A 376 -24.86 -1.92 -9.43
N MET A 377 -26.02 -1.62 -8.88
CA MET A 377 -26.28 -0.45 -8.05
C MET A 377 -26.03 -0.80 -6.58
N ASP A 378 -25.34 0.08 -5.85
CA ASP A 378 -25.24 -0.04 -4.41
C ASP A 378 -26.49 0.54 -3.76
N LYS A 379 -27.33 -0.32 -3.18
CA LYS A 379 -28.55 0.10 -2.46
C LYS A 379 -28.25 0.96 -1.24
N GLY A 380 -27.02 0.91 -0.71
CA GLY A 380 -26.63 1.64 0.50
C GLY A 380 -26.44 3.14 0.32
N ASP A 381 -26.40 3.64 -0.93
CA ASP A 381 -26.03 5.02 -1.28
C ASP A 381 -27.23 5.89 -1.70
N PHE A 382 -28.47 5.37 -1.63
CA PHE A 382 -29.64 6.23 -1.74
C PHE A 382 -29.86 6.91 -0.39
N ASP A 383 -29.76 8.24 -0.35
CA ASP A 383 -30.26 9.01 0.79
C ASP A 383 -31.79 8.86 0.89
N ASP A 384 -32.37 9.24 2.03
CA ASP A 384 -33.83 9.18 2.25
C ASP A 384 -34.62 10.03 1.24
N GLN A 385 -33.92 10.88 0.46
CA GLN A 385 -34.48 11.73 -0.59
C GLN A 385 -34.34 11.13 -2.01
N GLY A 386 -33.71 9.96 -2.15
CA GLY A 386 -33.49 9.27 -3.42
C GLY A 386 -32.48 9.94 -4.36
N ASN A 387 -31.74 10.94 -3.89
CA ASN A 387 -30.72 11.67 -4.63
C ASN A 387 -29.34 11.04 -4.39
N ASN A 388 -28.92 10.19 -5.31
CA ASN A 388 -27.61 9.57 -5.23
C ASN A 388 -26.60 10.29 -6.15
N HIS A 389 -25.79 11.19 -5.57
CA HIS A 389 -24.72 11.87 -6.32
C HIS A 389 -23.72 10.91 -6.96
N ARG A 390 -23.49 9.71 -6.38
CA ARG A 390 -22.61 8.67 -6.96
C ARG A 390 -23.25 7.93 -8.13
N TYR A 391 -24.57 8.00 -8.29
CA TYR A 391 -25.26 7.39 -9.42
C TYR A 391 -24.88 8.01 -10.76
N HIS A 392 -24.51 9.30 -10.76
CA HIS A 392 -24.02 9.98 -11.96
C HIS A 392 -22.65 9.47 -12.42
N ASP A 393 -21.80 9.02 -11.49
CA ASP A 393 -20.49 8.45 -11.81
C ASP A 393 -20.54 6.95 -12.13
N LEU A 394 -21.67 6.26 -11.88
CA LEU A 394 -21.81 4.83 -12.18
C LEU A 394 -21.53 4.51 -13.65
N TRP A 395 -21.71 5.47 -14.55
CA TRP A 395 -21.48 5.31 -16.00
C TRP A 395 -20.42 6.27 -16.52
N GLY A 396 -19.75 6.99 -15.62
CA GLY A 396 -18.87 8.10 -15.96
C GLY A 396 -17.69 7.68 -16.83
N ASP A 397 -17.08 6.53 -16.56
CA ASP A 397 -16.02 5.91 -17.37
C ASP A 397 -16.50 5.57 -18.80
N LEU A 398 -17.65 4.92 -18.96
CA LEU A 398 -18.20 4.60 -20.29
C LEU A 398 -18.61 5.87 -21.02
N ILE A 399 -19.08 6.91 -20.32
CA ILE A 399 -19.53 8.16 -20.95
C ILE A 399 -18.35 9.09 -21.28
N ARG A 400 -17.31 9.17 -20.43
CA ARG A 400 -16.18 10.10 -20.58
C ARG A 400 -15.34 9.82 -21.83
N GLY A 401 -15.22 8.57 -22.23
CA GLY A 401 -14.50 8.19 -23.46
C GLY A 401 -15.25 8.52 -24.75
N ILE A 402 -16.49 9.00 -24.67
CA ILE A 402 -17.35 9.16 -25.84
C ILE A 402 -17.42 10.62 -26.28
N VAL A 403 -16.96 10.87 -27.52
CA VAL A 403 -17.12 12.17 -28.18
C VAL A 403 -18.59 12.36 -28.58
N MET A 404 -19.19 13.42 -28.06
CA MET A 404 -20.57 13.80 -28.38
C MET A 404 -20.58 14.62 -29.68
N GLN A 405 -21.16 14.08 -30.74
CA GLN A 405 -21.48 14.88 -31.92
C GLN A 405 -22.90 15.46 -31.80
N GLU A 406 -23.05 16.72 -32.21
CA GLU A 406 -24.38 17.30 -32.34
C GLU A 406 -25.20 16.50 -33.34
N ARG A 407 -26.49 16.32 -33.06
CA ARG A 407 -27.39 15.60 -33.95
C ARG A 407 -27.36 16.26 -35.33
N PRO A 408 -27.03 15.51 -36.41
CA PRO A 408 -27.12 16.07 -37.75
C PRO A 408 -28.56 16.50 -38.07
N HIS A 409 -28.71 17.66 -38.71
CA HIS A 409 -30.01 18.27 -39.01
C HIS A 409 -30.95 17.38 -39.84
N TRP A 410 -30.40 16.41 -40.58
CA TRP A 410 -31.15 15.46 -41.40
C TRP A 410 -31.66 14.23 -40.62
N VAL A 411 -31.25 14.03 -39.36
CA VAL A 411 -31.81 12.97 -38.51
C VAL A 411 -33.03 13.49 -37.77
N GLN A 412 -34.19 12.88 -38.02
CA GLN A 412 -35.42 13.23 -37.32
C GLN A 412 -35.42 12.67 -35.88
N PRO A 413 -35.90 13.44 -34.88
CA PRO A 413 -36.12 12.91 -33.54
C PRO A 413 -37.13 11.76 -33.60
N THR A 414 -36.78 10.61 -33.04
CA THR A 414 -37.73 9.52 -32.85
C THR A 414 -38.42 9.68 -31.51
N ARG A 415 -39.73 9.36 -31.44
CA ARG A 415 -40.56 9.52 -30.23
C ARG A 415 -40.05 8.78 -28.99
N PHE A 416 -39.13 7.84 -29.17
CA PHE A 416 -38.70 6.96 -28.10
C PHE A 416 -37.47 7.49 -27.36
N HIS A 417 -36.56 8.23 -28.00
CA HIS A 417 -35.34 8.73 -27.34
C HIS A 417 -34.73 9.96 -28.03
N ASP A 418 -34.26 10.92 -27.22
CA ASP A 418 -33.32 11.98 -27.65
C ASP A 418 -31.91 11.39 -27.79
N TYR A 419 -31.67 10.68 -28.88
CA TYR A 419 -30.34 10.14 -29.16
C TYR A 419 -29.35 11.26 -29.47
N ASN A 420 -28.16 11.16 -28.89
CA ASN A 420 -26.98 11.87 -29.37
C ASN A 420 -26.16 10.90 -30.24
N PHE A 421 -25.67 11.40 -31.36
CA PHE A 421 -24.91 10.68 -32.39
C PHE A 421 -23.42 10.65 -32.00
N ARG A 422 -22.72 9.52 -32.19
CA ARG A 422 -21.37 9.28 -31.65
C ARG A 422 -20.48 8.49 -32.58
N GLU A 423 -19.23 8.91 -32.73
CA GLU A 423 -18.17 8.11 -33.35
C GLU A 423 -17.92 6.82 -32.55
N ILE A 424 -17.63 5.73 -33.27
CA ILE A 424 -17.25 4.45 -32.67
C ILE A 424 -15.91 4.66 -31.95
N PRO A 425 -15.82 4.44 -30.62
CA PRO A 425 -14.53 4.47 -29.94
C PRO A 425 -13.56 3.51 -30.63
N ASP A 426 -12.30 3.93 -30.83
CA ASP A 426 -11.22 3.04 -31.29
C ASP A 426 -10.79 2.09 -30.17
N ASP A 427 -11.77 1.36 -29.61
CA ASP A 427 -11.66 0.45 -28.49
C ASP A 427 -11.73 -0.98 -29.04
N GLU A 428 -10.68 -1.77 -28.81
CA GLU A 428 -10.58 -3.18 -29.24
C GLU A 428 -11.73 -4.04 -28.69
N ASP A 429 -12.31 -3.69 -27.54
CA ASP A 429 -13.49 -4.37 -26.99
C ASP A 429 -14.76 -4.06 -27.80
N CYS A 430 -14.93 -2.81 -28.26
CA CYS A 430 -16.02 -2.45 -29.16
C CYS A 430 -15.86 -3.12 -30.53
N LYS A 431 -14.63 -3.22 -31.04
CA LYS A 431 -14.35 -3.91 -32.31
C LYS A 431 -14.59 -5.41 -32.22
N SER A 432 -14.17 -6.06 -31.13
CA SER A 432 -14.35 -7.50 -30.93
C SER A 432 -15.82 -7.89 -30.73
N MET A 433 -16.62 -7.05 -30.06
CA MET A 433 -18.08 -7.24 -29.93
C MET A 433 -18.83 -7.00 -31.25
N LEU A 434 -18.34 -6.12 -32.12
CA LEU A 434 -18.96 -5.82 -33.40
C LEU A 434 -18.68 -6.84 -34.49
N SER A 435 -17.86 -7.87 -34.22
CA SER A 435 -17.47 -8.98 -35.13
C SER A 435 -17.72 -8.66 -36.61
N TRP A 436 -16.76 -7.93 -37.19
CA TRP A 436 -16.66 -7.67 -38.62
C TRP A 436 -16.30 -8.94 -39.38
#